data_AF-A0A2H3JS16-F1
#
_entry.id   AF-A0A2H3JS16-F1
#
_cell.length_a   1.000
_cell.length_b   1.000
_cell.length_c   1.000
_cell.angle_alpha   90.00
_cell.angle_beta   90.00
_cell.angle_gamma   90.00
#
_symmetry.space_group_name_H-M   'P 1'
#
loop_
_entity.id
_entity.type
_entity.pdbx_description
1 polymer ?
#
loop_
_entity_poly.entity_id
_entity_poly.type
_entity_poly.pdbx_seq_one_letter_code
_entity_poly.pdbx_strand_id
1 'polypeptide(L)'
;QLLPGSTVKSIGDFLCVDSHSIIWLPSNKSSEISSITAEYIENHKRALLSRVYPETLVNGNVNEQDAVSLLDTVEQCLSARPILPSERPQSRALVIPSGADIIVRKHHQDHKEVNCSISYYCQFGDAGNARLCAVLELIAHIIKEPARTQLRTREQL
;
A
#
# COMPACT_ATOMS: atom_id res chain seq x y z
N GLN A 1 -21.63 6.99 9.39
CA GLN A 1 -21.83 6.13 10.58
C GLN A 1 -20.86 4.96 10.47
N LEU A 2 -19.85 4.92 11.34
CA LEU A 2 -18.90 3.81 11.41
C LEU A 2 -19.62 2.61 12.05
N LEU A 3 -19.51 1.43 11.43
CA LEU A 3 -20.11 0.20 11.95
C LEU A 3 -19.50 -0.18 13.32
N PRO A 4 -20.31 -0.67 14.28
CA PRO A 4 -19.79 -1.11 15.57
C PRO A 4 -19.01 -2.41 15.38
N GLY A 5 -17.68 -2.35 15.50
CA GLY A 5 -16.80 -3.52 15.42
C GLY A 5 -15.51 -3.31 14.61
N SER A 6 -15.37 -2.20 13.88
CA SER A 6 -14.11 -1.85 13.23
C SER A 6 -13.11 -1.25 14.22
N THR A 7 -12.52 -2.11 15.03
CA THR A 7 -11.25 -1.79 15.69
C THR A 7 -10.23 -1.49 14.58
N VAL A 8 -9.67 -0.28 14.57
CA VAL A 8 -8.52 0.07 13.73
C VAL A 8 -7.36 -0.81 14.17
N LYS A 9 -7.28 -2.02 13.59
CA LYS A 9 -6.23 -2.99 13.90
C LYS A 9 -5.02 -2.60 13.06
N SER A 10 -4.08 -1.94 13.73
CA SER A 10 -2.68 -1.78 13.32
C SER A 10 -2.45 -0.86 12.12
N ILE A 11 -2.25 0.43 12.38
CA ILE A 11 -1.41 1.29 11.52
C ILE A 11 0.01 1.14 12.04
N GLY A 12 0.66 0.08 11.58
CA GLY A 12 2.05 -0.24 11.85
C GLY A 12 2.57 -0.96 10.61
N ASP A 13 3.49 -0.28 9.93
CA ASP A 13 4.14 -0.61 8.66
C ASP A 13 3.39 -0.13 7.40
N PHE A 14 3.85 1.04 6.93
CA PHE A 14 3.49 1.75 5.70
C PHE A 14 2.05 2.25 5.64
N LEU A 15 1.89 3.58 5.66
CA LEU A 15 0.84 4.22 4.88
C LEU A 15 1.13 3.90 3.40
N CYS A 16 0.74 2.70 3.00
CA CYS A 16 0.73 2.34 1.61
C CYS A 16 -0.49 3.06 1.02
N VAL A 17 -0.21 3.99 0.10
CA VAL A 17 -1.15 4.28 -0.98
C VAL A 17 -1.12 3.05 -1.89
N ASP A 18 -1.58 1.91 -1.37
CA ASP A 18 -1.67 0.69 -2.16
C ASP A 18 -2.98 0.70 -2.91
N SER A 19 -2.95 0.15 -4.11
CA SER A 19 -4.13 -0.05 -4.96
C SER A 19 -5.15 -1.03 -4.37
N HIS A 20 -4.85 -1.63 -3.21
CA HIS A 20 -5.68 -2.61 -2.52
C HIS A 20 -5.99 -2.15 -1.10
N SER A 21 -7.27 -1.86 -0.86
CA SER A 21 -7.80 -1.30 0.40
C SER A 21 -7.79 -2.24 1.62
N ILE A 22 -7.14 -3.40 1.55
CA ILE A 22 -7.10 -4.39 2.65
C ILE A 22 -5.66 -4.80 2.91
N ILE A 23 -5.20 -4.58 4.15
CA ILE A 23 -3.88 -4.98 4.63
C ILE A 23 -4.04 -6.16 5.59
N TRP A 24 -3.32 -7.25 5.32
CA TRP A 24 -3.27 -8.43 6.20
C TRP A 24 -2.02 -8.41 7.05
N LEU A 25 -2.18 -8.49 8.38
CA LEU A 25 -1.04 -8.47 9.29
C LEU A 25 -0.22 -9.77 9.17
N PRO A 26 1.11 -9.73 9.43
CA PRO A 26 1.94 -10.94 9.44
C PRO A 26 1.37 -12.05 10.32
N SER A 27 0.79 -11.70 11.47
CA SER A 27 0.14 -12.66 12.37
C SER A 27 -1.11 -13.32 11.76
N ASN A 28 -1.85 -12.60 10.91
CA ASN A 28 -2.99 -13.18 10.18
C ASN A 28 -2.51 -14.15 9.10
N LYS A 29 -1.41 -13.82 8.42
CA LYS A 29 -0.83 -14.71 7.41
C LYS A 29 -0.25 -15.95 8.07
N SER A 30 0.50 -15.80 9.16
CA SER A 30 1.17 -16.92 9.84
C SER A 30 0.21 -17.97 10.38
N SER A 31 -0.97 -17.56 10.85
CA SER A 31 -1.99 -18.51 11.35
C SER A 31 -2.56 -19.40 10.24
N GLU A 32 -2.54 -18.94 8.99
CA GLU A 32 -3.08 -19.68 7.85
C GLU A 32 -2.04 -20.52 7.10
N ILE A 33 -0.73 -20.31 7.31
CA ILE A 33 0.31 -21.04 6.57
C ILE A 33 0.17 -22.57 6.72
N SER A 34 -0.22 -23.05 7.90
CA SER A 34 -0.39 -24.49 8.16
C SER A 34 -1.58 -25.12 7.45
N SER A 35 -2.56 -24.32 7.01
CA SER A 35 -3.75 -24.81 6.31
C SER A 35 -3.56 -24.91 4.78
N ILE A 36 -2.45 -24.37 4.26
CA ILE A 36 -2.17 -24.32 2.82
C ILE A 36 -1.66 -25.68 2.32
N THR A 37 -2.30 -26.21 1.28
CA THR A 37 -1.90 -27.45 0.59
C THR A 37 -1.46 -27.20 -0.86
N ALA A 38 -0.72 -28.14 -1.44
CA ALA A 38 -0.33 -28.07 -2.85
C ALA A 38 -1.56 -28.02 -3.78
N GLU A 39 -2.62 -28.77 -3.46
CA GLU A 39 -3.88 -28.72 -4.22
C GLU A 39 -4.53 -27.33 -4.16
N TYR A 40 -4.55 -26.71 -2.97
CA TYR A 40 -5.08 -25.35 -2.80
C TYR A 40 -4.30 -24.34 -3.65
N ILE A 41 -2.97 -24.42 -3.65
CA ILE A 41 -2.11 -23.54 -4.47
C ILE A 41 -2.41 -23.73 -5.96
N GLU A 42 -2.55 -24.97 -6.42
CA GLU A 42 -2.87 -25.26 -7.82
C GLU A 42 -4.24 -24.72 -8.24
N ASN A 43 -5.25 -24.88 -7.38
CA ASN A 43 -6.58 -24.32 -7.62
C ASN A 43 -6.55 -22.79 -7.59
N HIS A 44 -5.82 -22.19 -6.65
CA HIS A 44 -5.66 -20.75 -6.55
C HIS A 44 -4.96 -20.17 -7.78
N LYS A 45 -3.90 -20.81 -8.28
CA LYS A 45 -3.21 -20.42 -9.53
C LYS A 45 -4.17 -20.35 -10.71
N ARG A 46 -4.99 -21.39 -10.90
CA ARG A 46 -5.99 -21.42 -11.98
C ARG A 46 -7.02 -20.32 -11.82
N ALA A 47 -7.52 -20.09 -10.61
CA ALA A 47 -8.49 -19.03 -10.33
C ALA A 47 -7.90 -17.63 -10.58
N LEU A 48 -6.70 -17.37 -10.07
CA LEU A 48 -5.99 -16.09 -10.18
C LEU A 48 -5.74 -15.68 -11.63
N LEU A 49 -5.36 -16.65 -12.48
CA LEU A 49 -5.06 -16.40 -13.89
C LEU A 49 -6.28 -16.55 -14.81
N SER A 50 -7.43 -16.98 -14.29
CA SER A 50 -8.62 -17.21 -15.13
C SER A 50 -9.24 -15.92 -15.68
N ARG A 51 -9.10 -14.82 -14.94
CA ARG A 51 -9.66 -13.52 -15.26
C ARG A 51 -8.68 -12.41 -14.90
N VAL A 52 -8.23 -11.62 -15.87
CA VAL A 52 -7.19 -10.60 -15.66
C VAL A 52 -7.49 -9.32 -16.45
N TYR A 53 -6.79 -8.25 -16.11
CA TYR A 53 -6.70 -7.02 -16.88
C TYR A 53 -5.23 -6.58 -16.87
N PRO A 54 -4.47 -6.84 -17.94
CA PRO A 54 -3.07 -6.45 -18.02
C PRO A 54 -2.97 -4.94 -18.25
N GLU A 55 -2.19 -4.26 -17.42
CA GLU A 55 -1.83 -2.86 -17.60
C GLU A 55 -0.32 -2.78 -17.81
N THR A 56 0.11 -2.26 -18.96
CA THR A 56 1.52 -2.28 -19.38
C THR A 56 2.00 -0.87 -19.68
N LEU A 57 3.16 -0.51 -19.13
CA LEU A 57 3.91 0.68 -19.50
C LEU A 57 5.12 0.26 -20.33
N VAL A 58 5.13 0.60 -21.62
CA VAL A 58 6.29 0.39 -22.49
C VAL A 58 7.03 1.72 -22.62
N ASN A 59 8.31 1.73 -22.24
CA ASN A 59 9.17 2.90 -22.32
C ASN A 59 10.56 2.50 -22.83
N GLY A 60 11.08 3.22 -23.81
CA GLY A 60 12.41 2.98 -24.38
C GLY A 60 12.43 3.01 -25.91
N ASN A 61 13.47 2.39 -26.49
CA ASN A 61 13.63 2.26 -27.94
C ASN A 61 12.76 1.11 -28.50
N VAL A 62 11.44 1.29 -28.45
CA VAL A 62 10.44 0.35 -28.95
C VAL A 62 9.43 1.15 -29.73
N ASN A 63 9.10 0.71 -30.95
CA ASN A 63 8.06 1.38 -31.73
C ASN A 63 6.66 0.96 -31.24
N GLU A 64 5.64 1.69 -31.65
CA GLU A 64 4.26 1.44 -31.20
C GLU A 64 3.76 0.03 -31.56
N GLN A 65 4.09 -0.47 -32.75
CA GLN A 65 3.65 -1.79 -33.21
C GLN A 65 4.26 -2.92 -32.38
N ASP A 66 5.55 -2.81 -32.05
CA ASP A 66 6.25 -3.77 -31.20
C ASP A 66 5.69 -3.72 -29.77
N ALA A 67 5.36 -2.53 -29.26
CA ALA A 67 4.73 -2.37 -27.95
C ALA A 67 3.36 -3.05 -27.87
N VAL A 68 2.52 -2.90 -28.90
CA VAL A 68 1.22 -3.61 -28.99
C VAL A 68 1.44 -5.11 -29.11
N SER A 69 2.38 -5.55 -29.95
CA SER A 69 2.67 -6.97 -30.16
C SER A 69 3.17 -7.67 -28.88
N LEU A 70 3.87 -6.94 -28.01
CA LEU A 70 4.26 -7.44 -26.68
C LEU A 70 3.02 -7.70 -25.81
N LEU A 71 2.06 -6.78 -25.80
CA LEU A 71 0.82 -6.95 -25.06
C LEU A 71 -0.02 -8.11 -25.63
N ASP A 72 -0.12 -8.21 -26.95
CA ASP A 72 -0.81 -9.32 -27.62
C ASP A 72 -0.21 -10.68 -27.22
N THR A 73 1.12 -10.75 -27.12
CA THR A 73 1.83 -11.96 -26.68
C THR A 73 1.45 -12.31 -25.24
N VAL A 74 1.39 -11.33 -24.34
CA VAL A 74 0.98 -11.52 -22.94
C VAL A 74 -0.46 -12.02 -22.86
N GLU A 75 -1.37 -11.41 -23.62
CA GLU A 75 -2.78 -11.83 -23.67
C GLU A 75 -2.94 -13.25 -24.20
N GLN A 76 -2.20 -13.63 -25.24
CA GLN A 76 -2.19 -14.99 -25.78
C GLN A 76 -1.62 -16.00 -24.78
N CYS A 77 -0.50 -15.69 -24.13
CA CYS A 77 0.11 -16.57 -23.13
C CYS A 77 -0.80 -16.82 -21.92
N LEU A 78 -1.49 -15.77 -21.45
CA LEU A 78 -2.42 -15.90 -20.33
C LEU A 78 -3.73 -16.57 -20.75
N SER A 79 -4.22 -16.30 -21.96
CA SER A 79 -5.52 -16.79 -22.47
C SER A 79 -6.66 -16.58 -21.47
N ALA A 80 -6.59 -15.50 -20.72
CA ALA A 80 -7.46 -15.19 -19.60
C ALA A 80 -8.69 -14.39 -20.06
N ARG A 81 -9.80 -14.52 -19.33
CA ARG A 81 -11.00 -13.71 -19.59
C ARG A 81 -10.81 -12.29 -19.03
N PRO A 82 -11.41 -11.25 -19.62
CA PRO A 82 -11.33 -9.92 -19.05
C PRO A 82 -12.10 -9.83 -17.72
N ILE A 83 -11.56 -9.07 -16.76
CA ILE A 83 -12.33 -8.61 -15.60
C ILE A 83 -13.26 -7.45 -15.99
N LEU A 84 -14.35 -7.27 -15.23
CA LEU A 84 -15.29 -6.17 -15.41
C LEU A 84 -14.63 -4.83 -14.99
N PRO A 85 -15.04 -3.70 -15.58
CA PRO A 85 -14.55 -2.39 -15.15
C PRO A 85 -14.73 -2.11 -13.65
N SER A 86 -15.78 -2.66 -13.03
CA SER A 86 -16.04 -2.53 -11.59
C SER A 86 -15.12 -3.39 -10.71
N GLU A 87 -14.48 -4.41 -11.27
CA GLU A 87 -13.52 -5.29 -10.58
C GLU A 87 -12.09 -4.75 -10.67
N ARG A 88 -11.85 -3.70 -11.48
CA ARG A 88 -10.53 -3.08 -11.60
C ARG A 88 -10.12 -2.45 -10.26
N PRO A 89 -8.88 -2.67 -9.79
CA PRO A 89 -8.40 -2.02 -8.58
C PRO A 89 -8.56 -0.50 -8.68
N GLN A 90 -9.07 0.10 -7.62
CA GLN A 90 -9.16 1.55 -7.49
C GLN A 90 -8.23 1.97 -6.36
N SER A 91 -7.38 2.96 -6.62
CA SER A 91 -6.60 3.58 -5.56
C SER A 91 -7.55 4.22 -4.55
N ARG A 92 -7.43 3.81 -3.29
CA ARG A 92 -8.26 4.32 -2.19
C ARG A 92 -7.36 4.58 -0.99
N ALA A 93 -7.62 5.69 -0.31
CA ALA A 93 -7.03 6.00 0.98
C ALA A 93 -8.13 6.16 2.03
N LEU A 94 -7.83 5.79 3.28
CA LEU A 94 -8.69 6.11 4.42
C LEU A 94 -8.64 7.63 4.64
N VAL A 95 -9.81 8.27 4.74
CA VAL A 95 -9.91 9.69 5.08
C VAL A 95 -10.03 9.83 6.59
N ILE A 96 -9.03 10.47 7.20
CA ILE A 96 -9.03 10.84 8.62
C ILE A 96 -10.00 12.02 8.79
N PRO A 97 -10.98 11.94 9.71
CA PRO A 97 -11.90 13.05 9.96
C PRO A 97 -11.16 14.31 10.38
N SER A 98 -11.67 15.48 9.95
CA SER A 98 -11.08 16.76 10.34
C SER A 98 -11.11 16.93 11.86
N GLY A 99 -9.98 17.36 12.43
CA GLY A 99 -9.82 17.52 13.88
C GLY A 99 -9.68 16.21 14.67
N ALA A 100 -9.59 15.05 14.01
CA ALA A 100 -9.34 13.80 14.69
C ALA A 100 -7.90 13.73 15.24
N ASP A 101 -7.78 13.24 16.47
CA ASP A 101 -6.52 12.85 17.09
C ASP A 101 -6.58 11.33 17.39
N ILE A 102 -5.86 10.55 16.60
CA ILE A 102 -5.92 9.08 16.65
C ILE A 102 -4.57 8.56 17.11
N ILE A 103 -4.56 7.94 18.30
CA ILE A 103 -3.36 7.35 18.87
C ILE A 103 -3.49 5.82 18.86
N VAL A 104 -2.60 5.18 18.11
CA VAL A 104 -2.46 3.72 18.10
C VAL A 104 -1.17 3.35 18.84
N ARG A 105 -1.27 2.48 19.84
CA ARG A 105 -0.12 1.97 20.61
C ARG A 105 0.02 0.47 20.39
N LYS A 106 1.25 0.02 20.16
CA LYS A 106 1.59 -1.39 20.02
C LYS A 106 2.89 -1.66 20.77
N HIS A 107 2.94 -2.76 21.50
CA HIS A 107 4.17 -3.23 22.12
C HIS A 107 5.02 -3.98 21.10
N HIS A 108 6.34 -3.87 21.23
CA HIS A 108 7.26 -4.62 20.41
C HIS A 108 7.06 -6.13 20.63
N GLN A 109 7.15 -6.92 19.56
CA GLN A 109 6.96 -8.38 19.65
C GLN A 109 8.14 -9.05 20.34
N ASP A 110 9.36 -8.54 20.13
CA ASP A 110 10.54 -8.96 20.89
C ASP A 110 10.57 -8.19 22.22
N HIS A 111 10.41 -8.92 23.33
CA HIS A 111 10.48 -8.39 24.69
C HIS A 111 11.87 -7.92 25.10
N LYS A 112 12.92 -8.27 24.34
CA LYS A 112 14.29 -7.82 24.59
C LYS A 112 14.58 -6.46 23.96
N GLU A 113 13.75 -6.02 23.02
CA GLU A 113 13.86 -4.69 22.44
C GLU A 113 13.36 -3.65 23.45
N VAL A 114 14.29 -2.86 23.95
CA VAL A 114 14.03 -1.81 24.95
C VAL A 114 13.74 -0.47 24.27
N ASN A 115 14.05 -0.35 22.98
CA ASN A 115 13.79 0.86 22.23
C ASN A 115 12.30 1.02 21.94
N CYS A 116 11.87 2.27 21.83
CA CYS A 116 10.54 2.62 21.37
C CYS A 116 10.64 3.42 20.07
N SER A 117 9.59 3.37 19.27
CA SER A 117 9.48 4.17 18.06
C SER A 117 8.13 4.88 18.04
N ILE A 118 8.10 6.04 17.40
CA ILE A 118 6.91 6.83 17.18
C ILE A 118 6.82 7.18 15.69
N SER A 119 5.61 7.06 15.14
CA SER A 119 5.29 7.58 13.82
C SER A 119 4.19 8.61 13.98
N TYR A 120 4.45 9.83 13.54
CA TYR A 120 3.48 10.91 13.52
C TYR A 120 3.05 11.17 12.08
N TYR A 121 1.74 11.08 11.83
CA TYR A 121 1.18 11.19 10.50
C TYR A 121 0.13 12.30 10.43
N CYS A 122 0.27 13.16 9.43
CA CYS A 122 -0.70 14.18 9.08
C CYS A 122 -1.22 13.95 7.66
N GLN A 123 -2.53 13.81 7.50
CA GLN A 123 -3.16 13.69 6.18
C GLN A 123 -3.53 15.07 5.63
N PHE A 124 -3.18 15.31 4.36
CA PHE A 124 -3.47 16.55 3.66
C PHE A 124 -4.15 16.27 2.32
N GLY A 125 -5.41 16.70 2.19
CA GLY A 125 -6.13 16.77 0.92
C GLY A 125 -6.08 15.52 0.04
N ASP A 126 -6.22 15.73 -1.26
CA ASP A 126 -6.22 14.71 -2.30
C ASP A 126 -4.86 14.63 -2.99
N ALA A 127 -4.34 13.42 -3.24
CA ALA A 127 -3.04 13.20 -3.88
C ALA A 127 -2.99 13.66 -5.35
N GLY A 128 -4.13 13.78 -6.01
CA GLY A 128 -4.27 14.35 -7.36
C GLY A 128 -4.13 15.88 -7.39
N ASN A 129 -4.10 16.56 -6.24
CA ASN A 129 -3.87 18.01 -6.19
C ASN A 129 -2.38 18.33 -6.31
N ALA A 130 -1.90 18.49 -7.55
CA ALA A 130 -0.50 18.76 -7.86
C ALA A 130 0.09 19.96 -7.10
N ARG A 131 -0.68 21.05 -6.92
CA ARG A 131 -0.22 22.23 -6.18
C ARG A 131 -0.03 21.91 -4.70
N LEU A 132 -0.97 21.20 -4.09
CA LEU A 132 -0.86 20.78 -2.69
C LEU A 132 0.34 19.87 -2.49
N CYS A 133 0.52 18.87 -3.36
CA CYS A 133 1.67 17.96 -3.32
C CYS A 133 3.01 18.73 -3.39
N ALA A 134 3.16 19.65 -4.33
CA ALA A 134 4.38 20.46 -4.46
C ALA A 134 4.66 21.31 -3.20
N VAL A 135 3.61 21.89 -2.59
CA VAL A 135 3.75 22.66 -1.34
C VAL A 135 4.19 21.75 -0.19
N LEU A 136 3.60 20.56 -0.06
CA LEU A 136 3.96 19.60 0.98
C LEU A 136 5.38 19.07 0.82
N GLU A 137 5.82 18.81 -0.42
CA GLU A 137 7.20 18.41 -0.71
C GLU A 137 8.19 19.50 -0.32
N LEU A 138 7.88 20.77 -0.62
CA LEU A 138 8.71 21.90 -0.23
C LEU A 138 8.79 22.04 1.30
N ILE A 139 7.66 21.89 2.00
CA ILE A 139 7.63 21.89 3.47
C ILE A 139 8.49 20.75 4.02
N ALA A 140 8.30 19.53 3.51
CA ALA A 140 9.07 18.36 3.91
C ALA A 140 10.58 18.57 3.68
N HIS A 141 10.97 19.21 2.57
CA HIS A 141 12.36 19.57 2.30
C HIS A 141 12.91 20.57 3.32
N ILE A 142 12.17 21.64 3.61
CA ILE A 142 12.58 22.69 4.56
C ILE A 142 12.75 22.14 5.98
N ILE A 143 11.83 21.29 6.45
CA ILE A 143 11.86 20.79 7.84
C ILE A 143 12.85 19.63 8.06
N LYS A 144 13.33 18.99 6.98
CA LYS A 144 14.13 17.75 7.07
C LYS A 144 15.41 17.92 7.88
N GLU A 145 16.19 18.97 7.60
CA GLU A 145 17.42 19.24 8.34
C GLU A 145 17.12 19.72 9.76
N PRO A 146 16.26 20.73 9.98
CA PRO A 146 15.95 21.21 11.33
C PRO A 146 15.41 20.12 12.25
N ALA A 147 14.52 19.25 11.76
CA ALA A 147 14.00 18.13 12.53
C ALA A 147 15.11 17.17 12.94
N ARG A 148 16.04 16.84 12.03
CA ARG A 148 17.18 15.98 12.36
C ARG A 148 18.11 16.63 13.38
N THR A 149 18.41 17.91 13.24
CA THR A 149 19.28 18.63 14.18
C THR A 149 18.62 18.78 15.55
N GLN A 150 17.34 19.10 15.59
CA GLN A 150 16.60 19.22 16.84
C GLN A 150 16.50 17.88 17.56
N LEU A 151 15.92 16.86 16.92
CA LEU A 151 15.58 15.60 17.57
C LEU A 151 16.84 14.77 17.87
N ARG A 152 17.78 14.66 16.92
CA ARG A 152 18.96 13.78 17.07
C ARG A 152 20.17 14.48 17.68
N THR A 153 20.51 15.69 17.24
CA THR A 153 21.77 16.33 17.64
C THR A 153 21.63 17.07 18.97
N ARG A 154 20.50 17.76 19.20
CA ARG A 154 20.28 18.57 20.41
C ARG A 154 19.59 17.77 21.52
N GLU A 155 18.45 17.16 21.21
CA GLU A 155 17.64 16.45 22.20
C GLU A 155 18.14 15.00 22.44
N GLN A 156 18.90 14.45 21.50
CA GLN A 156 19.47 13.10 21.57
C GLN A 156 18.41 12.00 21.77
N LEU A 157 17.31 12.12 21.03
CA LEU A 157 16.27 11.09 20.90
C LEU A 157 16.73 9.91 20.03
#